data_AF-A0A2Z2N1X4-F1
#
_entry.id   AF-A0A2Z2N1X4-F1
#
_cell.length_a   1.000
_cell.length_b   1.000
_cell.length_c   1.000
_cell.angle_alpha   90.00
_cell.angle_beta   90.00
_cell.angle_gamma   90.00
#
_symmetry.space_group_name_H-M   'P 1'
#
loop_
_entity.id
_entity.type
_entity.pdbx_description
1 polymer ?
#
loop_
_entity_poly.entity_id
_entity_poly.type
_entity_poly.pdbx_seq_one_letter_code
_entity_poly.pdbx_strand_id
1 'polypeptide(L)'
;MDVFSRLIQRKFRYIAGERYEKIAKRYREFLLLPEEFVLPEIRSILIPIDRFSGEIPEELYDTLSAYSGASVTLVYISEKRTLALIEQTLGREEAEKLRNAKMEFARALVLKIAPRLEELGLRVERRHFMGSKGDDVIRLMENENFDLLVVSRSYGSEVTKTSPVSPVVLKIVQHLESPVIIY
;
A
#
# COMPACT_ATOMS: atom_id res chain seq x y z
N MET A 1 -31.71 -6.86 -0.89
CA MET A 1 -31.94 -5.50 -0.36
C MET A 1 -33.37 -5.22 0.10
N ASP A 2 -34.39 -5.82 -0.53
CA ASP A 2 -35.80 -5.57 -0.19
C ASP A 2 -36.20 -6.01 1.25
N VAL A 3 -35.49 -6.98 1.84
CA VAL A 3 -35.80 -7.47 3.21
C VAL A 3 -35.30 -6.52 4.30
N PHE A 4 -34.08 -5.98 4.14
CA PHE A 4 -33.49 -5.05 5.11
C PHE A 4 -34.16 -3.68 5.08
N SER A 5 -34.48 -3.17 3.89
CA SER A 5 -35.25 -1.93 3.72
C SER A 5 -36.65 -2.08 4.33
N ARG A 6 -37.34 -3.21 4.11
CA ARG A 6 -38.64 -3.51 4.74
C ARG A 6 -38.54 -3.63 6.26
N LEU A 7 -37.47 -4.20 6.80
CA LEU A 7 -37.26 -4.31 8.25
C LEU A 7 -37.05 -2.94 8.91
N ILE A 8 -36.23 -2.07 8.30
CA ILE A 8 -36.01 -0.70 8.77
C ILE A 8 -37.31 0.10 8.65
N GLN A 9 -37.99 0.06 7.49
CA GLN A 9 -39.26 0.76 7.32
C GLN A 9 -40.35 0.26 8.28
N ARG A 10 -40.38 -1.05 8.61
CA ARG A 10 -41.36 -1.60 9.57
C ARG A 10 -41.06 -1.16 11.00
N LYS A 11 -39.80 -1.16 11.42
CA LYS A 11 -39.38 -0.81 12.79
C LYS A 11 -39.48 0.68 13.08
N PHE A 12 -39.23 1.53 12.08
CA PHE A 12 -39.19 2.99 12.22
C PHE A 12 -40.38 3.72 11.58
N ARG A 13 -41.41 2.99 11.12
CA ARG A 13 -42.62 3.50 10.45
C ARG A 13 -43.25 4.70 11.17
N TYR A 14 -43.24 4.70 12.49
CA TYR A 14 -43.90 5.70 13.33
C TYR A 14 -42.93 6.68 14.01
N ILE A 15 -41.61 6.53 13.81
CA ILE A 15 -40.59 7.34 14.50
C ILE A 15 -40.13 8.51 13.63
N ALA A 16 -40.07 8.32 12.31
CA ALA A 16 -39.47 9.30 11.41
C ALA A 16 -40.28 9.64 10.16
N GLY A 17 -41.41 8.98 9.90
CA GLY A 17 -42.26 9.26 8.72
C GLY A 17 -41.46 9.39 7.42
N GLU A 18 -41.76 10.42 6.63
CA GLU A 18 -41.05 10.75 5.38
C GLU A 18 -39.63 11.33 5.58
N ARG A 19 -39.16 11.51 6.83
CA ARG A 19 -37.91 12.22 7.11
C ARG A 19 -36.69 11.45 6.58
N TYR A 20 -36.68 10.12 6.68
CA TYR A 20 -35.62 9.30 6.09
C TYR A 20 -35.68 9.28 4.57
N GLU A 21 -36.86 9.24 3.96
CA GLU A 21 -37.00 9.36 2.49
C GLU A 21 -36.52 10.72 2.00
N LYS A 22 -36.84 11.81 2.72
CA LYS A 22 -36.36 13.16 2.42
C LYS A 22 -34.84 13.27 2.58
N ILE A 23 -34.25 12.65 3.61
CA ILE A 23 -32.80 12.58 3.78
C ILE A 23 -32.19 11.77 2.64
N ALA A 24 -32.64 10.54 2.38
CA ALA A 24 -32.11 9.71 1.30
C ALA A 24 -32.23 10.37 -0.08
N LYS A 25 -33.33 11.10 -0.35
CA LYS A 25 -33.53 11.85 -1.60
C LYS A 25 -32.64 13.09 -1.69
N ARG A 26 -32.44 13.80 -0.56
CA ARG A 26 -31.61 15.01 -0.48
C ARG A 26 -30.11 14.72 -0.48
N TYR A 27 -29.72 13.53 0.00
CA TYR A 27 -28.34 13.07 0.02
C TYR A 27 -28.07 11.96 -1.00
N ARG A 28 -28.94 11.78 -2.01
CA ARG A 28 -28.80 10.73 -3.03
C ARG A 28 -27.46 10.83 -3.78
N GLU A 29 -26.96 12.04 -3.96
CA GLU A 29 -25.66 12.32 -4.58
C GLU A 29 -24.46 11.97 -3.68
N PHE A 30 -24.68 11.75 -2.37
CA PHE A 30 -23.66 11.36 -1.39
C PHE A 30 -23.82 9.91 -0.92
N LEU A 31 -24.94 9.28 -1.24
CA LEU A 31 -25.21 7.88 -0.95
C LEU A 31 -24.80 7.06 -2.16
N LEU A 32 -23.74 6.27 -2.01
CA LEU A 32 -23.32 5.30 -3.02
C LEU A 32 -24.53 4.47 -3.44
N LEU A 33 -24.78 4.40 -4.76
CA LEU A 33 -25.77 3.52 -5.32
C LEU A 33 -25.40 2.06 -5.04
N PRO A 34 -26.37 1.14 -4.99
CA PRO A 34 -26.11 -0.28 -4.78
C PRO A 34 -25.08 -0.87 -5.74
N GLU A 35 -25.05 -0.38 -6.98
CA GLU A 35 -24.08 -0.77 -8.00
C GLU A 35 -22.67 -0.19 -7.75
N GLU A 36 -22.57 0.89 -6.98
CA GLU A 36 -21.32 1.54 -6.54
C GLU A 36 -20.81 0.96 -5.19
N PHE A 37 -21.57 0.02 -4.60
CA PHE A 37 -21.24 -0.66 -3.35
C PHE A 37 -20.35 -1.90 -3.55
N VAL A 38 -19.48 -1.88 -4.55
CA VAL A 38 -18.45 -2.91 -4.72
C VAL A 38 -17.21 -2.44 -3.96
N LEU A 39 -17.17 -2.71 -2.67
CA LEU A 39 -15.92 -2.60 -1.92
C LEU A 39 -14.94 -3.61 -2.53
N PRO A 40 -13.80 -3.17 -3.10
CA PRO A 40 -12.84 -4.10 -3.66
C PRO A 40 -12.36 -5.04 -2.56
N GLU A 41 -12.51 -6.35 -2.77
CA GLU A 41 -11.99 -7.35 -1.86
C GLU A 41 -10.47 -7.38 -1.98
N ILE A 42 -9.77 -6.83 -1.00
CA ILE A 42 -8.31 -6.85 -0.95
C ILE A 42 -7.85 -8.19 -0.38
N ARG A 43 -7.24 -9.03 -1.22
CA ARG A 43 -6.68 -10.34 -0.83
C ARG A 43 -5.15 -10.35 -0.91
N SER A 44 -4.57 -9.43 -1.66
CA SER A 44 -3.14 -9.32 -1.93
C SER A 44 -2.67 -7.87 -1.87
N ILE A 45 -1.60 -7.62 -1.11
CA ILE A 45 -1.07 -6.28 -0.85
C ILE A 45 0.43 -6.28 -1.16
N LEU A 46 0.88 -5.34 -1.98
CA LEU A 46 2.31 -5.09 -2.19
C LEU A 46 2.78 -3.93 -1.33
N ILE A 47 3.85 -4.14 -0.57
CA ILE A 47 4.49 -3.10 0.24
C ILE A 47 5.95 -2.98 -0.16
N PRO A 48 6.30 -2.07 -1.09
CA PRO A 48 7.69 -1.79 -1.39
C PRO A 48 8.33 -0.92 -0.30
N ILE A 49 9.49 -1.35 0.16
CA ILE A 49 10.29 -0.65 1.17
C ILE A 49 11.71 -0.44 0.68
N ASP A 50 12.31 0.64 1.14
CA ASP A 50 13.72 0.96 0.93
C ASP A 50 14.27 1.80 2.08
N ARG A 51 15.51 2.28 1.94
CA ARG A 51 16.16 3.11 2.97
C ARG A 51 15.45 4.43 3.29
N PHE A 52 14.57 4.90 2.42
CA PHE A 52 13.88 6.18 2.56
C PHE A 52 12.44 6.00 3.05
N SER A 53 11.92 4.78 3.08
CA SER A 53 10.51 4.50 3.34
C SER A 53 10.07 4.78 4.79
N GLY A 54 11.01 5.08 5.68
CA GLY A 54 10.72 5.35 7.09
C GLY A 54 10.04 4.16 7.78
N GLU A 55 9.37 4.46 8.89
CA GLU A 55 8.54 3.50 9.60
C GLU A 55 7.09 3.59 9.11
N ILE A 56 6.40 2.46 9.09
CA ILE A 56 4.95 2.44 8.85
C ILE A 56 4.26 3.03 10.10
N PRO A 57 3.40 4.05 9.95
CA PRO A 57 2.68 4.66 11.07
C PRO A 57 1.63 3.71 11.66
N GLU A 58 1.32 3.87 12.95
CA GLU A 58 0.36 3.03 13.69
C GLU A 58 -1.03 3.03 13.04
N GLU A 59 -1.47 4.19 12.57
CA GLU A 59 -2.77 4.38 11.92
C GLU A 59 -2.88 3.56 10.63
N LEU A 60 -1.76 3.31 9.95
CA LEU A 60 -1.73 2.44 8.78
C LEU A 60 -1.82 0.97 9.18
N TYR A 61 -1.19 0.54 10.29
CA TYR A 61 -1.39 -0.82 10.81
C TYR A 61 -2.86 -1.06 11.17
N ASP A 62 -3.51 -0.11 11.85
CA ASP A 62 -4.94 -0.19 12.15
C ASP A 62 -5.78 -0.32 10.88
N THR A 63 -5.45 0.46 9.85
CA THR A 63 -6.13 0.38 8.55
C THR A 63 -5.93 -0.99 7.88
N LEU A 64 -4.72 -1.54 7.93
CA LEU A 64 -4.41 -2.84 7.33
C LEU A 64 -5.04 -4.02 8.08
N SER A 65 -5.37 -3.85 9.36
CA SER A 65 -6.07 -4.86 10.16
C SER A 65 -7.44 -5.24 9.61
N ALA A 66 -8.07 -4.32 8.86
CA ALA A 66 -9.34 -4.58 8.17
C ALA A 66 -9.24 -5.67 7.08
N TYR A 67 -8.02 -5.98 6.61
CA TYR A 67 -7.75 -6.95 5.56
C TYR A 67 -7.20 -8.29 6.11
N SER A 68 -7.59 -8.68 7.32
CA SER A 68 -7.12 -9.93 7.95
C SER A 68 -7.26 -11.15 7.01
N GLY A 69 -6.22 -11.98 6.92
CA GLY A 69 -6.12 -13.12 6.00
C GLY A 69 -5.55 -12.79 4.61
N ALA A 70 -5.47 -11.51 4.23
CA ALA A 70 -4.80 -11.08 3.00
C ALA A 70 -3.29 -11.44 3.03
N SER A 71 -2.73 -11.71 1.86
CA SER A 71 -1.29 -11.89 1.69
C SER A 71 -0.62 -10.54 1.47
N VAL A 72 0.46 -10.28 2.20
CA VAL A 72 1.29 -9.10 2.02
C VAL A 72 2.64 -9.50 1.46
N THR A 73 3.03 -8.95 0.32
CA THR A 73 4.40 -9.06 -0.18
C THR A 73 5.18 -7.82 0.23
N LEU A 74 6.05 -7.98 1.23
CA LEU A 74 6.98 -6.95 1.66
C LEU A 74 8.27 -7.06 0.83
N VAL A 75 8.51 -6.10 -0.05
CA VAL A 75 9.61 -6.16 -1.02
C VAL A 75 10.62 -5.05 -0.81
N TYR A 76 11.89 -5.43 -0.60
CA TYR A 76 13.01 -4.49 -0.63
C TYR A 76 13.66 -4.48 -2.01
N ILE A 77 13.71 -3.31 -2.66
CA ILE A 77 14.33 -3.16 -3.99
C ILE A 77 15.58 -2.29 -3.88
N SER A 78 16.73 -2.91 -4.14
CA SER A 78 18.02 -2.23 -4.16
C SER A 78 18.34 -1.65 -5.53
N GLU A 79 18.77 -0.38 -5.58
CA GLU A 79 19.09 0.32 -6.83
C GLU A 79 20.30 -0.32 -7.54
N LYS A 80 20.07 -0.92 -8.72
CA LYS A 80 21.13 -1.57 -9.52
C LYS A 80 22.17 -0.58 -10.04
N ARG A 81 21.71 0.60 -10.49
CA ARG A 81 22.59 1.63 -11.10
C ARG A 81 23.63 2.17 -10.12
N THR A 82 23.24 2.41 -8.87
CA THR A 82 24.18 2.88 -7.84
C THR A 82 25.30 1.87 -7.61
N LEU A 83 25.00 0.57 -7.57
CA LEU A 83 26.03 -0.44 -7.38
C LEU A 83 27.03 -0.45 -8.54
N ALA A 84 26.53 -0.38 -9.78
CA ALA A 84 27.37 -0.36 -10.97
C ALA A 84 28.29 0.87 -11.02
N LEU A 85 27.80 2.05 -10.63
CA LEU A 85 28.61 3.27 -10.56
C LEU A 85 29.72 3.16 -9.52
N ILE A 86 29.43 2.59 -8.35
CA ILE A 86 30.43 2.38 -7.29
C ILE A 86 31.48 1.36 -7.75
N GLU A 87 31.06 0.27 -8.38
CA GLU A 87 31.99 -0.72 -8.94
C GLU A 87 32.93 -0.11 -9.98
N GLN A 88 32.40 0.75 -10.86
CA GLN A 88 33.19 1.45 -11.87
C GLN A 88 34.14 2.51 -11.27
N THR A 89 33.75 3.16 -10.19
CA THR A 89 34.49 4.30 -9.61
C THR A 89 35.50 3.87 -8.56
N LEU A 90 35.12 2.94 -7.69
CA LEU A 90 35.87 2.52 -6.49
C LEU A 90 36.31 1.06 -6.53
N GLY A 91 35.90 0.32 -7.57
CA GLY A 91 36.24 -1.09 -7.74
C GLY A 91 35.26 -2.05 -7.09
N ARG A 92 35.45 -3.33 -7.39
CA ARG A 92 34.54 -4.42 -7.01
C ARG A 92 34.45 -4.65 -5.50
N GLU A 93 35.53 -4.45 -4.76
CA GLU A 93 35.54 -4.68 -3.31
C GLU A 93 34.60 -3.71 -2.58
N GLU A 94 34.67 -2.42 -2.91
CA GLU A 94 33.80 -1.40 -2.32
C GLU A 94 32.34 -1.58 -2.73
N ALA A 95 32.10 -2.01 -3.98
CA ALA A 95 30.76 -2.36 -4.43
C ALA A 95 30.15 -3.53 -3.63
N GLU A 96 30.95 -4.56 -3.32
CA GLU A 96 30.50 -5.69 -2.48
C GLU A 96 30.26 -5.28 -1.03
N LYS A 97 31.11 -4.42 -0.44
CA LYS A 97 30.85 -3.85 0.90
C LYS A 97 29.51 -3.12 0.94
N LEU A 98 29.24 -2.28 -0.07
CA LEU A 98 27.95 -1.58 -0.18
C LEU A 98 26.78 -2.54 -0.36
N ARG A 99 26.96 -3.60 -1.16
CA ARG A 99 25.94 -4.63 -1.36
C ARG A 99 25.57 -5.31 -0.04
N ASN A 100 26.57 -5.75 0.72
CA ASN A 100 26.37 -6.42 2.00
C ASN A 100 25.69 -5.51 3.02
N ALA A 101 26.16 -4.26 3.16
CA ALA A 101 25.54 -3.28 4.04
C ALA A 101 24.06 -3.01 3.69
N LYS A 102 23.73 -2.93 2.38
CA LYS A 102 22.33 -2.79 1.92
C LYS A 102 21.49 -4.03 2.26
N MET A 103 22.04 -5.23 2.12
CA MET A 103 21.36 -6.48 2.46
C MET A 103 21.07 -6.59 3.96
N GLU A 104 22.02 -6.22 4.81
CA GLU A 104 21.84 -6.19 6.25
C GLU A 104 20.75 -5.20 6.66
N PHE A 105 20.80 -3.98 6.10
CA PHE A 105 19.78 -2.96 6.34
C PHE A 105 18.38 -3.46 5.91
N ALA A 106 18.28 -4.07 4.72
CA ALA A 106 17.03 -4.64 4.23
C ALA A 106 16.47 -5.70 5.17
N ARG A 107 17.32 -6.63 5.65
CA ARG A 107 16.92 -7.66 6.60
C ARG A 107 16.44 -7.07 7.92
N ALA A 108 17.14 -6.08 8.47
CA ALA A 108 16.75 -5.41 9.71
C ALA A 108 15.38 -4.72 9.59
N LEU A 109 15.16 -4.01 8.47
CA LEU A 109 13.88 -3.34 8.22
C LEU A 109 12.72 -4.32 8.09
N VAL A 110 12.92 -5.41 7.33
CA VAL A 110 11.93 -6.48 7.17
C VAL A 110 11.61 -7.17 8.49
N LEU A 111 12.62 -7.44 9.33
CA LEU A 111 12.44 -8.04 10.65
C LEU A 111 11.65 -7.16 11.62
N LYS A 112 11.68 -5.83 11.42
CA LYS A 112 10.89 -4.89 12.22
C LYS A 112 9.43 -4.82 11.77
N ILE A 113 9.18 -4.83 10.45
CA ILE A 113 7.84 -4.60 9.89
C ILE A 113 7.01 -5.89 9.85
N ALA A 114 7.62 -7.01 9.41
CA ALA A 114 6.87 -8.23 9.13
C ALA A 114 6.12 -8.80 10.35
N PRO A 115 6.73 -8.89 11.56
CA PRO A 115 6.01 -9.42 12.73
C PRO A 115 4.76 -8.62 13.08
N ARG A 116 4.83 -7.29 12.94
CA ARG A 116 3.69 -6.40 13.21
C ARG A 116 2.54 -6.63 12.24
N LEU A 117 2.83 -6.88 10.97
CA LEU A 117 1.82 -7.24 9.98
C LEU A 117 1.24 -8.64 10.24
N GLU A 118 2.09 -9.60 10.62
CA GLU A 118 1.67 -10.96 11.00
C GLU A 118 0.75 -10.96 12.23
N GLU A 119 1.02 -10.12 13.23
CA GLU A 119 0.17 -9.92 14.43
C GLU A 119 -1.25 -9.45 14.10
N LEU A 120 -1.44 -8.75 12.97
CA LEU A 120 -2.76 -8.34 12.45
C LEU A 120 -3.50 -9.47 11.71
N GLY A 121 -2.90 -10.66 11.62
CA GLY A 121 -3.46 -11.80 10.88
C GLY A 121 -3.19 -11.75 9.38
N LEU A 122 -2.22 -10.96 8.92
CA LEU A 122 -1.80 -10.91 7.51
C LEU A 122 -0.73 -11.97 7.24
N ARG A 123 -0.76 -12.57 6.04
CA ARG A 123 0.25 -13.55 5.61
C ARG A 123 1.40 -12.85 4.90
N VAL A 124 2.54 -12.68 5.57
CA VAL A 124 3.64 -11.88 5.03
C VAL A 124 4.65 -12.75 4.26
N GLU A 125 4.82 -12.45 2.98
CA GLU A 125 5.95 -12.91 2.16
C GLU A 125 7.02 -11.82 2.10
N ARG A 126 8.29 -12.20 2.24
CA ARG A 126 9.43 -11.28 2.25
C ARG A 126 10.24 -11.50 0.97
N ARG A 127 10.41 -10.45 0.17
CA ARG A 127 11.22 -10.50 -1.07
C ARG A 127 12.31 -9.45 -1.06
N HIS A 128 13.47 -9.79 -1.62
CA HIS A 128 14.59 -8.87 -1.81
C HIS A 128 15.23 -9.11 -3.16
N PHE A 129 15.39 -8.05 -3.95
CA PHE A 129 16.16 -8.12 -5.20
C PHE A 129 16.75 -6.77 -5.59
N MET A 130 17.61 -6.79 -6.60
CA MET A 130 18.21 -5.60 -7.19
C MET A 130 17.47 -5.22 -8.48
N GLY A 131 17.12 -3.94 -8.62
CA GLY A 131 16.28 -3.48 -9.70
C GLY A 131 16.22 -1.95 -9.86
N SER A 132 15.22 -1.51 -10.62
CA SER A 132 14.71 -0.14 -10.75
C SER A 132 13.48 0.00 -9.87
N LYS A 133 13.58 0.73 -8.77
CA LYS A 133 12.52 0.83 -7.75
C LYS A 133 11.14 1.14 -8.32
N GLY A 134 11.04 2.12 -9.23
CA GLY A 134 9.76 2.49 -9.84
C GLY A 134 9.25 1.44 -10.82
N ASP A 135 10.09 1.01 -11.76
CA ASP A 135 9.66 0.09 -12.82
C ASP A 135 9.35 -1.31 -12.28
N ASP A 136 10.11 -1.78 -11.29
CA ASP A 136 9.88 -3.08 -10.68
C ASP A 136 8.62 -3.11 -9.83
N VAL A 137 8.29 -2.03 -9.10
CA VAL A 137 7.01 -1.97 -8.38
C VAL A 137 5.83 -2.01 -9.35
N ILE A 138 5.88 -1.22 -10.43
CA ILE A 138 4.83 -1.22 -11.47
C ILE A 138 4.68 -2.63 -12.06
N ARG A 139 5.79 -3.25 -12.48
CA ARG A 139 5.80 -4.61 -13.02
C ARG A 139 5.25 -5.65 -12.03
N LEU A 140 5.58 -5.55 -10.74
CA LEU A 140 5.06 -6.48 -9.74
C LEU A 140 3.55 -6.35 -9.59
N MET A 141 3.05 -5.11 -9.47
CA MET A 141 1.61 -4.83 -9.39
C MET A 141 0.85 -5.40 -10.58
N GLU A 142 1.36 -5.18 -11.80
CA GLU A 142 0.71 -5.62 -13.05
C GLU A 142 0.83 -7.13 -13.30
N ASN A 143 2.00 -7.74 -13.06
CA ASN A 143 2.21 -9.14 -13.44
C ASN A 143 1.66 -10.12 -12.39
N GLU A 144 1.66 -9.74 -11.12
CA GLU A 144 1.17 -10.57 -10.03
C GLU A 144 -0.26 -10.19 -9.59
N ASN A 145 -0.85 -9.18 -10.24
CA ASN A 145 -2.22 -8.71 -10.01
C ASN A 145 -2.51 -8.41 -8.53
N PHE A 146 -1.66 -7.60 -7.90
CA PHE A 146 -1.90 -7.19 -6.52
C PHE A 146 -3.12 -6.26 -6.43
N ASP A 147 -3.96 -6.48 -5.42
CA ASP A 147 -5.21 -5.72 -5.22
C ASP A 147 -4.95 -4.32 -4.63
N LEU A 148 -3.86 -4.16 -3.87
CA LEU A 148 -3.53 -2.92 -3.17
C LEU A 148 -2.02 -2.67 -3.14
N LEU A 149 -1.61 -1.45 -3.47
CA LEU A 149 -0.26 -0.96 -3.18
C LEU A 149 -0.26 -0.13 -1.90
N VAL A 150 0.69 -0.37 -1.00
CA VAL A 150 0.95 0.48 0.18
C VAL A 150 2.38 0.96 0.11
N VAL A 151 2.60 2.25 -0.09
CA VAL A 151 3.92 2.80 -0.38
C VAL A 151 4.20 4.04 0.46
N SER A 152 5.41 4.14 0.99
CA SER A 152 5.84 5.36 1.67
C SER A 152 5.91 6.53 0.68
N ARG A 153 5.46 7.71 1.07
CA ARG A 153 5.62 8.95 0.30
C ARG A 153 7.08 9.26 -0.04
N SER A 154 8.04 8.78 0.76
CA SER A 154 9.47 8.95 0.53
C SER A 154 10.13 7.73 -0.11
N TYR A 155 9.36 6.75 -0.59
CA TYR A 155 9.93 5.61 -1.31
C TYR A 155 10.76 6.07 -2.53
N GLY A 156 11.96 5.53 -2.67
CA GLY A 156 12.86 5.82 -3.79
C GLY A 156 13.73 7.05 -3.59
N SER A 157 13.27 8.08 -2.88
CA SER A 157 13.98 9.34 -2.66
C SER A 157 13.50 10.07 -1.42
N GLU A 158 14.41 10.76 -0.76
CA GLU A 158 14.09 11.69 0.33
C GLU A 158 13.12 12.79 -0.13
N VAL A 159 12.20 13.17 0.75
CA VAL A 159 11.18 14.20 0.50
C VAL A 159 11.63 15.53 1.10
N THR A 160 11.17 16.63 0.52
CA THR A 160 11.48 17.98 0.99
C THR A 160 10.21 18.72 1.36
N LYS A 161 10.34 19.89 2.00
CA LYS A 161 9.19 20.76 2.28
C LYS A 161 8.43 21.17 1.01
N THR A 162 9.13 21.26 -0.12
CA THR A 162 8.55 21.66 -1.41
C THR A 162 8.09 20.49 -2.27
N SER A 163 8.59 19.28 -2.01
CA SER A 163 8.14 18.04 -2.65
C SER A 163 7.83 17.00 -1.57
N PRO A 164 6.59 17.00 -1.02
CA PRO A 164 6.22 16.14 0.10
C PRO A 164 6.07 14.66 -0.29
N VAL A 165 6.08 14.36 -1.59
CA VAL A 165 6.03 13.01 -2.16
C VAL A 165 7.20 12.84 -3.13
N SER A 166 7.82 11.67 -3.09
CA SER A 166 8.90 11.27 -3.96
C SER A 166 8.43 11.19 -5.42
N PRO A 167 9.22 11.71 -6.38
CA PRO A 167 8.91 11.55 -7.81
C PRO A 167 8.76 10.08 -8.24
N VAL A 168 9.42 9.15 -7.55
CA VAL A 168 9.28 7.70 -7.83
C VAL A 168 7.88 7.21 -7.47
N VAL A 169 7.33 7.66 -6.34
CA VAL A 169 5.96 7.34 -5.92
C VAL A 169 4.96 7.94 -6.89
N LEU A 170 5.13 9.21 -7.28
CA LEU A 170 4.26 9.86 -8.27
C LEU A 170 4.26 9.10 -9.60
N LYS A 171 5.44 8.67 -10.07
CA LYS A 171 5.55 7.82 -11.26
C LYS A 171 4.77 6.53 -11.09
N ILE A 172 4.96 5.79 -9.99
CA ILE A 172 4.24 4.53 -9.75
C ILE A 172 2.74 4.76 -9.79
N VAL A 173 2.22 5.69 -8.99
CA VAL A 173 0.78 5.96 -8.87
C VAL A 173 0.15 6.37 -10.21
N GLN A 174 0.87 7.13 -11.05
CA GLN A 174 0.38 7.53 -12.37
C GLN A 174 0.25 6.37 -13.37
N HIS A 175 0.89 5.22 -13.11
CA HIS A 175 0.87 4.06 -14.00
C HIS A 175 -0.03 2.93 -13.50
N LEU A 176 -0.56 3.02 -12.28
CA LEU A 176 -1.37 1.96 -11.69
C LEU A 176 -2.85 2.31 -11.74
N GLU A 177 -3.67 1.31 -12.08
CA GLU A 177 -5.13 1.38 -11.96
C GLU A 177 -5.62 0.85 -10.61
N SER A 178 -4.79 0.04 -9.92
CA SER A 178 -5.12 -0.51 -8.60
C SER A 178 -5.14 0.56 -7.51
N PRO A 179 -5.96 0.39 -6.45
CA PRO A 179 -5.92 1.22 -5.26
C PRO A 179 -4.49 1.36 -4.68
N VAL A 180 -4.16 2.58 -4.24
CA VAL A 180 -2.87 2.90 -3.60
C VAL A 180 -3.10 3.64 -2.28
N ILE A 181 -2.45 3.19 -1.21
CA ILE A 181 -2.28 3.94 0.03
C ILE A 181 -0.86 4.52 0.05
N ILE A 182 -0.78 5.84 0.19
CA ILE A 182 0.49 6.56 0.35
C ILE A 182 0.58 7.02 1.81
N TYR A 183 1.68 6.68 2.50
CA TYR A 183 1.91 7.05 3.91
C TYR A 183 3.16 7.90 4.13
#